data_AF-A0A7H4P1T1-F1
#
_entry.id   AF-A0A7H4P1T1-F1
#
_cell.length_a   1.000
_cell.length_b   1.000
_cell.length_c   1.000
_cell.angle_alpha   90.00
_cell.angle_beta   90.00
_cell.angle_gamma   90.00
#
_symmetry.space_group_name_H-M   'P 1'
#
loop_
_entity.id
_entity.type
_entity.pdbx_description
1 polymer ?
#
loop_
_entity_poly.entity_id
_entity_poly.type
_entity_poly.pdbx_seq_one_letter_code
_entity_poly.pdbx_strand_id
1 'polypeptide(L)'
;MRNASNNDALWSGISNGDIDTVATDHCAFSAQQRRQISGGDFSRCPNGLPGVENRLLLLFSHGVMTGRITPERFVALTSANPAKLFGLWPQKGLLAPGAGWRRGDHRSQTHHHHSPRHAARQR
;
A
#
# COMPACT_ATOMS: atom_id res chain seq x y z
N MET A 1 -14.06 1.31 18.57
CA MET A 1 -12.89 0.47 18.94
C MET A 1 -13.36 -0.71 19.79
N ARG A 2 -12.58 -1.79 19.87
CA ARG A 2 -12.88 -2.96 20.71
C ARG A 2 -12.17 -2.85 22.07
N ASN A 3 -12.47 -3.78 22.99
CA ASN A 3 -11.79 -3.86 24.30
C ASN A 3 -10.28 -4.11 24.11
N ALA A 4 -9.45 -3.54 24.97
CA ALA A 4 -7.99 -3.62 24.96
C ALA A 4 -7.46 -5.06 24.94
N SER A 5 -8.18 -6.02 25.53
CA SER A 5 -7.83 -7.45 25.50
C SER A 5 -7.76 -8.04 24.07
N ASN A 6 -8.43 -7.42 23.09
CA ASN A 6 -8.37 -7.88 21.70
C ASN A 6 -7.05 -7.49 21.01
N ASN A 7 -6.30 -6.53 21.57
CA ASN A 7 -5.05 -6.08 20.96
C ASN A 7 -4.01 -7.21 20.94
N ASP A 8 -3.97 -8.04 21.98
CA ASP A 8 -3.00 -9.15 22.05
C ASP A 8 -3.29 -10.23 21.00
N ALA A 9 -4.57 -10.49 20.71
CA ALA A 9 -4.95 -11.40 19.63
C ALA A 9 -4.52 -10.85 18.25
N LEU A 10 -4.70 -9.55 18.00
CA LEU A 10 -4.25 -8.90 16.76
C LEU A 10 -2.73 -8.94 16.62
N TRP A 11 -2.00 -8.65 17.70
CA TRP A 11 -0.54 -8.76 17.70
C TRP A 11 -0.08 -10.20 17.46
N SER A 12 -0.73 -11.18 18.08
CA SER A 12 -0.42 -12.59 17.83
C SER A 12 -0.64 -12.96 16.36
N GLY A 13 -1.75 -12.55 15.74
CA GLY A 13 -2.00 -12.81 14.32
C GLY A 13 -0.97 -12.14 13.40
N ILE A 14 -0.52 -10.92 13.76
CA ILE A 14 0.55 -10.22 13.04
C ILE A 14 1.87 -10.99 13.11
N SER A 15 2.26 -11.41 14.32
CA SER A 15 3.54 -12.10 14.58
C SER A 15 3.55 -13.54 14.04
N ASN A 16 2.42 -14.24 14.09
CA ASN A 16 2.31 -15.64 13.64
C ASN A 16 2.24 -15.79 12.12
N GLY A 17 1.92 -14.72 11.38
CA GLY A 17 1.74 -14.80 9.94
C GLY A 17 0.28 -14.72 9.49
N ASP A 18 -0.68 -14.88 10.39
CA ASP A 18 -2.12 -14.93 10.08
C ASP A 18 -2.66 -13.61 9.49
N ILE A 19 -2.00 -12.49 9.79
CA ILE A 19 -2.32 -11.16 9.24
C ILE A 19 -1.22 -10.72 8.29
N ASP A 20 -1.53 -10.62 6.99
CA ASP A 20 -0.54 -10.32 5.96
C ASP A 20 -0.26 -8.83 5.75
N THR A 21 -1.21 -7.95 6.07
CA THR A 21 -1.12 -6.52 5.79
C THR A 21 -1.70 -5.68 6.93
N VAL A 22 -1.14 -4.49 7.15
CA VAL A 22 -1.68 -3.50 8.09
C VAL A 22 -2.01 -2.21 7.35
N ALA A 23 -3.27 -1.77 7.44
CA ALA A 23 -3.80 -0.57 6.83
C ALA A 23 -4.45 0.34 7.89
N THR A 24 -4.86 1.54 7.50
CA THR A 24 -5.36 2.57 8.43
C THR A 24 -6.85 2.78 8.40
N ASP A 25 -7.52 2.33 7.33
CA ASP A 25 -8.88 2.77 7.02
C ASP A 25 -9.04 4.30 7.14
N HIS A 26 -8.04 5.03 6.61
CA HIS A 26 -8.00 6.49 6.74
C HIS A 26 -9.22 7.11 6.06
N CYS A 27 -10.14 7.58 6.88
CA CYS A 27 -11.35 8.28 6.48
C CYS A 27 -11.55 9.42 7.49
N ALA A 28 -11.14 10.63 7.09
CA ALA A 28 -10.97 11.75 7.99
C ALA A 28 -12.09 12.78 7.82
N PHE A 29 -12.76 13.09 8.94
CA PHE A 29 -13.74 14.18 9.05
C PHE A 29 -13.28 15.17 10.12
N SER A 30 -13.42 16.46 9.84
CA SER A 30 -13.19 17.51 10.83
C SER A 30 -14.19 17.40 11.98
N ALA A 31 -13.85 17.95 13.15
CA ALA A 31 -14.76 17.98 14.29
C ALA A 31 -16.07 18.70 13.96
N GLN A 32 -16.01 19.75 13.14
CA GLN A 32 -17.18 20.47 12.67
C GLN A 32 -18.08 19.59 11.78
N GLN A 33 -17.50 18.91 10.78
CA GLN A 33 -18.25 18.00 9.89
C GLN A 33 -18.94 16.90 10.69
N ARG A 34 -18.24 16.29 11.66
CA ARG A 34 -18.82 15.25 12.51
C ARG A 34 -20.03 15.75 13.29
N ARG A 35 -19.94 16.94 13.90
CA ARG A 35 -21.05 17.55 14.65
C ARG A 35 -22.23 17.88 13.73
N GLN A 36 -21.97 18.49 12.57
CA GLN A 36 -23.00 18.86 11.60
C GLN A 36 -23.75 17.64 11.04
N ILE A 37 -23.02 16.58 10.68
CA ILE A 37 -23.61 15.37 10.07
C ILE A 37 -24.35 14.53 11.11
N SER A 38 -23.75 14.33 12.30
CA SER A 38 -24.37 13.52 13.36
C SER A 38 -25.62 14.18 13.93
N GLY A 39 -25.62 15.51 14.10
CA GLY A 39 -26.75 16.22 14.71
C GLY A 39 -27.09 15.72 16.12
N GLY A 40 -26.13 15.12 16.83
CA GLY A 40 -26.34 14.48 18.13
C GLY A 40 -26.82 13.02 18.07
N ASP A 41 -27.09 12.48 16.89
CA ASP A 41 -27.47 11.07 16.68
C ASP A 41 -26.23 10.26 16.26
N PHE A 42 -25.89 9.26 17.08
CA PHE A 42 -24.75 8.39 16.84
C PHE A 42 -24.89 7.59 15.53
N SER A 43 -26.11 7.17 15.17
CA SER A 43 -26.36 6.38 13.95
C SER A 43 -26.02 7.15 12.67
N ARG A 44 -26.03 8.48 12.75
CA ARG A 44 -25.67 9.42 11.67
C ARG A 44 -24.22 9.86 11.71
N CYS A 45 -23.45 9.47 12.74
CA CYS A 45 -22.06 9.90 12.85
C CYS A 45 -21.23 9.32 11.69
N PRO A 46 -20.49 10.14 10.93
CA PRO A 46 -19.64 9.63 9.87
C PRO A 46 -18.48 8.84 10.46
N ASN A 47 -18.42 7.55 10.11
CA ASN A 47 -17.43 6.61 10.63
C ASN A 47 -16.09 6.80 9.93
N GLY A 48 -15.01 6.81 10.71
CA GLY A 48 -13.64 6.93 10.20
C GLY A 48 -12.73 7.70 11.13
N LEU A 49 -11.41 7.42 11.06
CA LEU A 49 -10.37 8.13 11.82
C LEU A 49 -9.18 8.46 10.90
N PRO A 50 -8.47 9.58 11.14
CA PRO A 50 -7.22 9.84 10.44
C PRO A 50 -6.10 8.94 10.98
N GLY A 51 -5.46 8.14 10.12
CA GLY A 51 -4.30 7.35 10.54
C GLY A 51 -3.15 7.19 9.53
N VAL A 52 -3.28 7.68 8.29
CA VAL A 52 -2.34 7.40 7.20
C VAL A 52 -0.88 7.73 7.53
N GLU A 53 -0.64 8.90 8.12
CA GLU A 53 0.68 9.38 8.52
C GLU A 53 1.27 8.55 9.67
N ASN A 54 0.45 8.24 10.67
CA ASN A 54 0.89 7.63 11.93
C ASN A 54 1.15 6.12 11.81
N ARG A 55 0.64 5.46 10.77
CA ARG A 55 0.69 4.00 10.62
C ARG A 55 2.09 3.43 10.81
N LEU A 56 3.05 3.97 10.08
CA LEU A 56 4.41 3.44 10.05
C LEU A 56 5.11 3.66 11.39
N LEU A 57 4.96 4.87 11.96
CA LEU A 57 5.57 5.23 13.23
C LEU A 57 5.04 4.36 14.38
N LEU A 58 3.72 4.20 14.48
CA LEU A 58 3.09 3.40 15.54
C LEU A 58 3.41 1.91 15.40
N LEU A 59 3.38 1.36 14.19
CA LEU A 59 3.71 -0.05 13.98
C LEU A 59 5.20 -0.33 14.24
N PHE A 60 6.08 0.62 13.91
CA PHE A 60 7.50 0.49 14.21
C PHE A 60 7.78 0.61 15.71
N SER A 61 7.25 1.63 16.38
CA SER A 61 7.50 1.88 17.80
C SER A 61 6.88 0.82 18.71
N HIS A 62 5.68 0.34 18.41
CA HIS A 62 5.00 -0.68 19.23
C HIS A 62 5.21 -2.11 18.75
N GLY A 63 5.67 -2.30 17.51
CA GLY A 63 5.95 -3.63 16.95
C GLY A 63 7.44 -3.96 16.99
N VAL A 64 8.26 -3.17 16.30
CA VAL A 64 9.69 -3.45 16.13
C VAL A 64 10.48 -3.10 17.40
N MET A 65 10.33 -1.88 17.92
CA MET A 65 11.12 -1.43 19.08
C MET A 65 10.81 -2.17 20.38
N THR A 66 9.64 -2.82 20.47
CA THR A 66 9.24 -3.65 21.61
C THR A 66 9.53 -5.14 21.41
N GLY A 67 10.05 -5.54 20.24
CA GLY A 67 10.36 -6.93 19.92
C GLY A 67 9.16 -7.82 19.55
N ARG A 68 7.97 -7.26 19.29
CA ARG A 68 6.80 -8.05 18.85
C ARG A 68 6.93 -8.57 17.42
N ILE A 69 7.60 -7.83 16.55
CA ILE A 69 7.89 -8.22 15.16
C ILE A 69 9.30 -7.80 14.76
N THR A 70 9.89 -8.51 13.78
CA THR A 70 11.19 -8.12 13.21
C THR A 70 11.05 -6.96 12.23
N PRO A 71 12.14 -6.22 11.92
CA PRO A 71 12.15 -5.22 10.85
C PRO A 71 11.69 -5.76 9.48
N GLU A 72 12.04 -7.00 9.14
CA GLU A 72 11.65 -7.66 7.89
C GLU A 72 10.15 -7.91 7.86
N ARG A 73 9.57 -8.37 8.98
CA ARG A 73 8.12 -8.54 9.10
C ARG A 73 7.40 -7.20 9.00
N PHE A 74 7.94 -6.13 9.58
CA PHE A 74 7.43 -4.77 9.41
C PHE A 74 7.40 -4.34 7.94
N VAL A 75 8.48 -4.56 7.18
CA VAL A 75 8.53 -4.27 5.73
C VAL A 75 7.49 -5.10 4.97
N ALA A 76 7.36 -6.40 5.31
CA ALA A 76 6.39 -7.29 4.70
C ALA A 76 4.94 -6.77 4.87
N LEU A 77 4.54 -6.48 6.11
CA LEU A 77 3.20 -6.01 6.47
C LEU A 77 2.82 -4.67 5.82
N THR A 78 3.80 -3.79 5.64
CA THR A 78 3.55 -2.39 5.27
C THR A 78 3.73 -2.11 3.78
N SER A 79 4.48 -2.94 3.05
CA SER A 79 4.88 -2.67 1.66
C SER A 79 4.89 -3.91 0.76
N ALA A 80 5.66 -4.95 1.08
CA ALA A 80 5.87 -6.08 0.18
C ALA A 80 4.60 -6.93 -0.02
N ASN A 81 3.90 -7.27 1.07
CA ASN A 81 2.67 -8.06 0.98
C ASN A 81 1.53 -7.28 0.31
N PRO A 82 1.26 -6.00 0.67
CA PRO A 82 0.29 -5.19 -0.09
C PRO A 82 0.63 -5.11 -1.58
N ALA A 83 1.91 -4.91 -1.95
CA ALA A 83 2.30 -4.85 -3.36
C ALA A 83 2.04 -6.18 -4.09
N LYS A 84 2.30 -7.32 -3.46
CA LYS A 84 1.96 -8.65 -4.01
C LYS A 84 0.45 -8.83 -4.16
N LEU A 85 -0.31 -8.50 -3.13
CA LEU A 85 -1.76 -8.65 -3.10
C LEU A 85 -2.46 -7.84 -4.20
N PHE A 86 -1.98 -6.62 -4.47
CA PHE A 86 -2.55 -5.73 -5.48
C PHE A 86 -1.87 -5.83 -6.86
N GLY A 87 -1.03 -6.84 -7.10
CA GLY A 87 -0.39 -7.06 -8.41
C GLY A 87 0.64 -5.99 -8.82
N LEU A 88 1.17 -5.25 -7.84
CA LEU A 88 2.18 -4.20 -8.05
C LEU A 88 3.61 -4.71 -7.85
N TRP A 89 3.78 -5.93 -7.33
CA TRP A 89 5.08 -6.59 -7.22
C TRP A 89 5.58 -7.06 -8.59
N PRO A 90 6.88 -6.95 -8.93
CA PRO A 90 7.99 -6.39 -8.13
C PRO A 90 8.19 -4.88 -8.30
N GLN A 91 7.32 -4.18 -9.03
CA GLN A 91 7.48 -2.74 -9.30
C GLN A 91 7.31 -1.86 -8.05
N LYS A 92 6.56 -2.31 -7.05
CA LYS A 92 6.41 -1.68 -5.72
C LYS A 92 6.67 -2.71 -4.61
N GLY A 93 7.03 -2.22 -3.43
CA GLY A 93 7.27 -3.05 -2.24
C GLY A 93 8.61 -3.80 -2.22
N LEU A 94 9.47 -3.62 -3.25
CA LEU A 94 10.79 -4.23 -3.36
C LEU A 94 11.87 -3.16 -3.53
N LEU A 95 13.00 -3.33 -2.84
CA LEU A 95 14.24 -2.57 -3.09
C LEU A 95 15.18 -3.42 -3.94
N ALA A 96 15.13 -3.21 -5.26
CA ALA A 96 16.01 -3.85 -6.23
C ALA A 96 16.17 -2.96 -7.47
N PRO A 97 17.28 -3.09 -8.24
CA PRO A 97 17.42 -2.40 -9.52
C PRO A 97 16.20 -2.63 -10.43
N GLY A 98 15.61 -1.54 -10.95
CA GLY A 98 14.41 -1.60 -11.79
C GLY A 98 13.08 -1.59 -11.06
N ALA A 99 13.05 -1.74 -9.73
CA ALA A 99 11.84 -1.50 -8.92
C ALA A 99 11.60 0.00 -8.69
N GLY A 100 10.35 0.40 -8.45
CA GLY A 100 9.96 1.77 -8.06
C GLY A 100 9.67 2.74 -9.21
N TRP A 101 10.49 2.71 -10.26
CA TRP A 101 10.41 3.60 -11.42
C TRP A 101 9.71 2.90 -12.60
N ARG A 102 8.47 3.30 -12.90
CA ARG A 102 7.95 3.12 -14.26
C ARG A 102 8.77 4.04 -15.16
N ARG A 103 9.69 3.48 -15.94
CA ARG A 103 10.06 4.08 -17.22
C ARG A 103 8.77 4.04 -18.04
N GLY A 104 8.07 5.17 -18.15
CA GLY A 104 7.08 5.34 -19.20
C GLY A 104 7.84 5.28 -20.52
N ASP A 105 7.99 4.08 -21.09
CA ASP A 105 8.44 3.96 -22.46
C ASP A 105 7.30 4.42 -23.36
N HIS A 106 7.32 5.72 -23.68
CA HIS A 106 6.50 6.32 -24.71
C HIS A 106 7.22 6.26 -26.09
N ARG A 107 8.17 5.33 -26.28
CA ARG A 107 8.95 5.19 -27.53
C ARG A 107 9.24 3.73 -27.90
N SER A 108 8.23 2.87 -27.93
CA SER A 108 8.36 1.54 -28.56
C SER A 108 7.15 1.12 -29.40
N GLN A 109 6.48 2.07 -30.05
CA GLN A 109 5.62 1.78 -31.21
C GLN A 109 5.88 2.74 -32.38
N THR A 110 7.13 2.83 -32.83
CA THR A 110 7.42 3.22 -34.22
C THR A 110 8.54 2.34 -34.76
N HIS A 111 8.26 1.05 -34.93
CA HIS A 111 9.02 0.26 -35.89
C HIS A 111 8.67 0.77 -37.29
N HIS A 112 9.49 1.69 -37.79
CA HIS A 112 9.54 2.03 -39.21
C HIS A 112 9.77 0.74 -40.01
N HIS A 113 8.72 0.27 -40.68
CA HIS A 113 8.85 -0.74 -41.72
C HIS A 113 9.33 -0.04 -42.99
N HIS A 114 10.64 0.19 -43.08
CA HIS A 114 11.28 0.61 -44.33
C HIS A 114 11.65 -0.65 -45.11
N SER A 115 10.77 -1.10 -46.00
CA SER A 115 11.12 -2.15 -46.97
C SER A 115 12.18 -1.60 -47.95
N PRO A 116 13.29 -2.30 -48.19
CA PRO A 116 14.21 -1.94 -49.26
C PRO A 116 13.56 -2.29 -50.59
N ARG A 117 13.14 -1.29 -51.38
CA ARG A 117 12.81 -1.52 -52.79
C ARG A 117 14.11 -1.81 -53.54
N HIS A 118 14.26 -3.08 -53.91
CA HIS A 118 15.30 -3.57 -54.81
C HIS A 118 15.38 -2.74 -56.08
N ALA A 119 16.57 -2.24 -56.37
CA ALA A 119 16.98 -1.87 -57.72
C ALA A 119 17.09 -3.15 -58.56
N ALA A 120 16.20 -3.32 -59.54
CA ALA A 120 16.36 -4.29 -60.62
C ALA A 120 16.16 -3.53 -61.94
N ARG A 121 17.30 -3.25 -62.57
CA ARG A 121 17.47 -2.82 -63.95
C ARG A 121 17.29 -4.07 -64.83
N GLN A 122 16.42 -4.04 -65.85
CA GLN A 122 16.61 -4.76 -67.12
C GLN A 122 15.47 -4.54 -68.14
N ARG A 123 15.89 -4.06 -69.32
CA ARG A 123 15.29 -4.06 -70.66
C ARG A 123 14.23 -3.02 -70.99
#